data_AF-A0AA91PYM2-F1
#
_entry.id   AF-A0AA91PYM2-F1
#
_cell.length_a   1.000
_cell.length_b   1.000
_cell.length_c   1.000
_cell.angle_alpha   90.00
_cell.angle_beta   90.00
_cell.angle_gamma   90.00
#
_symmetry.space_group_name_H-M   'P 1'
#
loop_
_entity.id
_entity.type
_entity.pdbx_description
1 polymer ?
#
loop_
_entity_poly.entity_id
_entity_poly.type
_entity_poly.pdbx_seq_one_letter_code
_entity_poly.pdbx_strand_id
1 'polypeptide(L)'
;MSSLQSKIEQKREELENLQELKKFTEILVKQLEQIEEKFATMADGAESVSLVLSNWKNVMNSVSLASLGLLKYSSKDFKENVPLPECLVRIKLDKDDEPDIEGDKEESGVAKFPQGDK
;
A
#
# COMPACT_ATOMS: atom_id res chain seq x y z
N MET A 1 -45.72 3.49 55.56
CA MET A 1 -44.88 2.57 54.76
C MET A 1 -44.41 3.25 53.47
N SER A 2 -43.59 4.31 53.51
CA SER A 2 -43.37 5.16 52.31
C SER A 2 -41.89 5.52 52.02
N SER A 3 -41.02 5.65 53.03
CA SER A 3 -39.62 6.06 52.80
C SER A 3 -38.78 5.02 52.03
N LEU A 4 -38.94 3.73 52.34
CA LEU A 4 -38.21 2.66 51.65
C LEU A 4 -38.71 2.46 50.21
N GLN A 5 -40.03 2.54 49.99
CA GLN A 5 -40.59 2.43 48.64
C GLN A 5 -40.14 3.58 47.74
N SER A 6 -40.07 4.82 48.28
CA SER A 6 -39.54 5.96 47.54
C SER A 6 -38.06 5.81 47.17
N LYS A 7 -37.22 5.27 48.08
CA LYS A 7 -35.81 4.97 47.75
C LYS A 7 -35.67 3.85 46.71
N ILE A 8 -36.53 2.85 46.75
CA ILE A 8 -36.55 1.76 45.76
C ILE A 8 -36.91 2.32 44.38
N GLU A 9 -37.92 3.19 44.30
CA GLU A 9 -38.33 3.83 43.05
C GLU A 9 -37.20 4.70 42.47
N GLN A 10 -36.58 5.53 43.31
CA GLN A 10 -35.45 6.37 42.90
C GLN A 10 -34.26 5.54 42.40
N LYS A 11 -33.96 4.40 43.03
CA LYS A 11 -32.90 3.49 42.58
C LYS A 11 -33.24 2.74 41.30
N ARG A 12 -34.52 2.50 41.01
CA ARG A 12 -34.97 1.91 39.74
C ARG A 12 -34.80 2.90 38.60
N GLU A 13 -35.20 4.15 38.79
CA GLU A 13 -35.00 5.22 37.82
C GLU A 13 -33.50 5.46 37.54
N GLU A 14 -32.66 5.46 38.58
CA GLU A 14 -31.21 5.57 38.42
C GLU A 14 -30.62 4.39 37.63
N LEU A 15 -31.12 3.18 37.86
CA LEU A 15 -30.69 2.00 37.08
C LEU A 15 -31.14 2.06 35.63
N GLU A 16 -32.36 2.53 35.35
CA GLU A 16 -32.86 2.70 33.98
C GLU A 16 -31.98 3.69 33.22
N ASN A 17 -31.67 4.84 33.82
CA ASN A 17 -30.75 5.82 33.24
C ASN A 17 -29.35 5.24 32.97
N LEU A 18 -28.82 4.44 33.89
CA LEU A 18 -27.52 3.76 33.69
C LEU A 18 -27.58 2.71 32.58
N GLN A 19 -28.70 2.00 32.43
CA GLN A 19 -28.90 1.05 31.34
C GLN A 19 -28.98 1.74 29.98
N GLU A 20 -29.62 2.91 29.90
CA GLU A 20 -29.63 3.72 28.68
C GLU A 20 -28.23 4.21 28.32
N LEU A 21 -27.47 4.73 29.29
CA LEU A 21 -26.08 5.12 29.07
C LEU A 21 -25.21 3.96 28.59
N LYS A 22 -25.40 2.76 29.18
CA LYS A 22 -24.72 1.54 28.74
C LYS A 22 -25.08 1.23 27.28
N LYS A 23 -26.36 1.28 26.92
CA LYS A 23 -26.83 1.06 25.54
C LYS A 23 -26.24 2.07 24.56
N PHE A 24 -26.19 3.35 24.90
CA PHE A 24 -25.55 4.36 24.06
C PHE A 24 -24.05 4.12 23.91
N THR A 25 -23.38 3.69 24.98
CA THR A 25 -21.96 3.32 24.94
C THR A 25 -21.73 2.11 24.03
N GLU A 26 -22.60 1.08 24.09
CA GLU A 26 -22.53 -0.07 23.17
C GLU A 26 -22.73 0.34 21.70
N ILE A 27 -23.63 1.29 21.43
CA ILE A 27 -23.82 1.83 20.08
C ILE A 27 -22.57 2.60 19.63
N LEU A 28 -21.98 3.41 20.50
CA LEU A 28 -20.77 4.19 20.20
C LEU A 28 -19.58 3.27 19.90
N VAL A 29 -19.43 2.18 20.66
CA VAL A 29 -18.40 1.17 20.38
C VAL A 29 -18.58 0.57 18.98
N LYS A 30 -19.79 0.18 18.61
CA LYS A 30 -20.07 -0.34 17.26
C LYS A 30 -19.77 0.68 16.16
N GLN A 31 -20.03 1.97 16.41
CA GLN A 31 -19.67 3.02 15.46
C GLN A 31 -18.16 3.18 15.34
N LEU A 32 -17.41 3.01 16.43
CA LEU A 32 -15.97 3.08 16.42
C LEU A 32 -15.35 1.91 15.63
N GLU A 33 -15.89 0.69 15.79
CA GLU A 33 -15.53 -0.49 15.01
C GLU A 33 -15.78 -0.28 13.50
N GLN A 34 -16.94 0.33 13.13
CA GLN A 34 -17.22 0.67 11.73
C GLN A 34 -16.27 1.73 11.16
N ILE A 35 -15.82 2.67 11.99
CA ILE A 35 -14.85 3.69 11.56
C ILE A 35 -13.47 3.06 11.37
N GLU A 36 -13.08 2.12 12.23
CA GLU A 36 -11.84 1.36 12.10
C GLU A 36 -11.78 0.62 10.75
N GLU A 37 -12.85 -0.09 10.37
CA GLU A 37 -12.95 -0.78 9.08
C GLU A 37 -12.78 0.18 7.89
N LYS A 38 -13.40 1.38 7.98
CA LYS A 38 -13.25 2.43 6.96
C LYS A 38 -11.84 3.01 6.94
N PHE A 39 -11.18 3.11 8.09
CA PHE A 39 -9.79 3.55 8.17
C PHE A 39 -8.84 2.55 7.51
N ALA A 40 -9.06 1.26 7.73
CA ALA A 40 -8.31 0.20 7.07
C ALA A 40 -8.48 0.29 5.54
N THR A 41 -9.73 0.40 5.06
CA THR A 41 -10.01 0.56 3.61
C THR A 41 -9.35 1.81 3.02
N MET A 42 -9.30 2.91 3.79
CA MET A 42 -8.64 4.13 3.35
C MET A 42 -7.12 3.98 3.30
N ALA A 43 -6.52 3.25 4.24
CA ALA A 43 -5.10 2.94 4.24
C ALA A 43 -4.72 2.10 3.01
N ASP A 44 -5.45 1.01 2.74
CA ASP A 44 -5.25 0.15 1.57
C ASP A 44 -5.39 0.94 0.25
N GLY A 45 -6.36 1.85 0.21
CA GLY A 45 -6.56 2.76 -0.93
C GLY A 45 -5.38 3.73 -1.12
N ALA A 46 -4.81 4.25 -0.03
CA ALA A 46 -3.65 5.14 -0.08
C ALA A 46 -2.40 4.40 -0.57
N GLU A 47 -2.19 3.16 -0.13
CA GLU A 47 -1.10 2.29 -0.63
C GLU A 47 -1.26 1.99 -2.12
N SER A 48 -2.48 1.66 -2.55
CA SER A 48 -2.79 1.40 -3.96
C SER A 48 -2.48 2.63 -4.84
N VAL A 49 -2.87 3.83 -4.38
CA VAL A 49 -2.56 5.08 -5.08
C VAL A 49 -1.05 5.35 -5.09
N SER A 50 -0.35 5.10 -3.98
CA SER A 50 1.11 5.22 -3.90
C SER A 50 1.80 4.33 -4.93
N LEU A 51 1.37 3.07 -5.06
CA LEU A 51 1.91 2.14 -6.05
C LEU A 51 1.70 2.63 -7.48
N VAL A 52 0.49 3.13 -7.80
CA VAL A 52 0.19 3.70 -9.12
C VAL A 52 1.05 4.94 -9.39
N LEU A 53 1.24 5.82 -8.40
CA LEU A 53 2.10 7.00 -8.52
C LEU A 53 3.57 6.63 -8.72
N SER A 54 4.07 5.61 -8.01
CA SER A 54 5.42 5.07 -8.18
C SER A 54 5.61 4.50 -9.60
N ASN A 55 4.64 3.73 -10.08
CA ASN A 55 4.65 3.25 -11.46
C ASN A 55 4.63 4.41 -12.48
N TRP A 56 3.80 5.42 -12.26
CA TRP A 56 3.67 6.56 -13.19
C TRP A 56 4.94 7.39 -13.28
N LYS A 57 5.68 7.53 -12.18
CA LYS A 57 7.02 8.14 -12.17
C LYS A 57 7.97 7.41 -13.13
N ASN A 58 7.94 6.07 -13.16
CA ASN A 58 8.77 5.26 -14.06
C ASN A 58 8.38 5.44 -15.53
N VAL A 59 7.07 5.49 -15.83
CA VAL A 59 6.57 5.77 -17.18
C VAL A 59 6.99 7.17 -17.64
N MET A 60 6.82 8.19 -16.81
CA MET A 60 7.20 9.57 -17.15
C MET A 60 8.72 9.71 -17.37
N ASN A 61 9.55 9.06 -16.55
CA ASN A 61 10.99 9.02 -16.75
C ASN A 61 11.35 8.36 -18.09
N SER A 62 10.70 7.25 -18.44
CA SER A 62 10.92 6.54 -19.70
C SER A 62 10.54 7.39 -20.92
N VAL A 63 9.39 8.05 -20.86
CA VAL A 63 8.94 8.98 -21.91
C VAL A 63 9.88 10.18 -22.04
N SER A 64 10.33 10.75 -20.92
CA SER A 64 11.29 11.85 -20.92
C SER A 64 12.61 11.43 -21.58
N LEU A 65 13.14 10.25 -21.23
CA LEU A 65 14.37 9.72 -21.82
C LEU A 65 14.23 9.43 -23.32
N ALA A 66 13.09 8.86 -23.73
CA ALA A 66 12.78 8.63 -25.14
C ALA A 66 12.63 9.95 -25.93
N SER A 67 11.98 10.94 -25.34
CA SER A 67 11.80 12.28 -25.92
C SER A 67 13.14 13.01 -26.10
N LEU A 68 14.02 12.94 -25.11
CA LEU A 68 15.39 13.46 -25.21
C LEU A 68 16.20 12.72 -26.28
N GLY A 69 16.04 11.40 -26.39
CA GLY A 69 16.63 10.60 -27.47
C GLY A 69 16.16 11.05 -28.85
N LEU A 70 14.87 11.33 -29.02
CA LEU A 70 14.31 11.84 -30.26
C LEU A 70 14.79 13.26 -30.60
N LEU A 71 15.10 14.08 -29.59
CA LEU A 71 15.71 15.39 -29.80
C LEU A 71 17.20 15.28 -30.19
N LYS A 72 17.91 14.27 -29.68
CA LYS A 72 19.34 14.02 -29.91
C LYS A 72 19.63 13.47 -31.32
N TYR A 73 18.70 12.71 -31.90
CA TYR A 73 18.84 12.12 -33.24
C TYR A 73 17.82 12.74 -34.22
N SER A 74 18.30 13.39 -35.29
CA SER A 74 17.43 13.93 -36.34
C SER A 74 16.93 12.84 -37.28
N SER A 75 15.80 13.04 -37.96
CA SER A 75 15.30 12.11 -38.99
C SER A 75 16.29 11.82 -40.13
N LYS A 76 17.34 12.64 -40.29
CA LYS A 76 18.45 12.38 -41.23
C LYS A 76 19.46 11.37 -40.69
N ASP A 77 19.72 11.35 -39.38
CA ASP A 77 20.64 10.40 -38.75
C ASP A 77 20.12 8.98 -38.94
N PHE A 78 18.81 8.76 -38.76
CA PHE A 78 18.15 7.47 -39.03
C PHE A 78 18.20 6.99 -40.49
N LYS A 79 18.54 7.86 -41.46
CA LYS A 79 18.63 7.51 -42.88
C LYS A 79 20.06 7.19 -43.33
N GLU A 80 21.06 7.83 -42.75
CA GLU A 80 22.47 7.65 -43.13
C GLU A 80 23.18 6.59 -42.27
N ASN A 81 22.81 6.43 -41.00
CA ASN A 81 23.38 5.41 -40.12
C ASN A 81 22.41 5.11 -38.98
N VAL A 82 21.92 3.86 -38.84
CA VAL A 82 20.99 3.52 -37.75
C VAL A 82 21.72 3.76 -36.42
N PRO A 83 21.31 4.76 -35.61
CA PRO A 83 22.03 5.07 -34.39
C PRO A 83 21.94 3.85 -33.46
N LEU A 84 23.10 3.38 -33.02
CA LEU A 84 23.19 2.26 -32.09
C LEU A 84 22.40 2.60 -30.83
N PRO A 85 21.58 1.68 -30.31
CA PRO A 85 20.86 1.92 -29.07
C PRO A 85 21.87 2.25 -27.96
N GLU A 86 21.57 3.30 -27.19
CA GLU A 86 22.36 3.63 -26.01
C GLU A 86 22.43 2.42 -25.08
N CYS A 87 23.56 2.26 -24.39
CA CYS A 87 23.76 1.14 -23.47
C CYS A 87 22.63 1.08 -22.44
N LEU A 88 22.15 -0.13 -22.13
CA LEU A 88 21.13 -0.34 -21.11
C LEU A 88 21.54 0.33 -19.80
N VAL A 89 20.82 1.38 -19.42
CA VAL A 89 21.00 2.06 -18.15
C VAL A 89 20.25 1.27 -17.09
N ARG A 90 20.95 0.87 -16.02
CA ARG A 90 20.30 0.29 -14.84
C ARG A 90 19.64 1.43 -14.07
N ILE A 91 18.32 1.55 -14.19
CA ILE A 91 17.53 2.39 -13.30
C ILE A 91 17.46 1.65 -11.97
N LYS A 92 17.98 2.27 -10.91
CA LYS A 92 17.75 1.75 -9.56
C LYS A 92 16.25 1.86 -9.32
N LEU A 93 15.58 0.71 -9.19
CA LEU A 93 14.35 0.65 -8.45
C LEU A 93 14.76 0.88 -7.00
N ASP A 94 14.30 1.97 -6.41
CA ASP A 94 14.55 2.21 -5.00
C ASP A 94 13.96 1.01 -4.25
N LYS A 95 14.77 0.37 -3.39
CA LYS A 95 14.42 -0.88 -2.70
C LYS A 95 13.23 -0.75 -1.73
N ASP A 96 12.71 0.46 -1.57
CA ASP A 96 11.54 0.76 -0.76
C ASP A 96 10.22 0.49 -1.53
N ASP A 97 10.29 0.11 -2.82
CA ASP A 97 9.16 -0.29 -3.67
C ASP A 97 8.99 -1.84 -3.77
N GLU A 98 9.75 -2.66 -3.02
CA GLU A 98 9.50 -4.12 -2.97
C GLU A 98 8.23 -4.40 -2.14
N PRO A 99 7.17 -4.99 -2.71
CA PRO A 99 6.09 -5.53 -1.88
C PRO A 99 6.68 -6.66 -1.03
N ASP A 100 6.39 -6.66 0.27
CA ASP A 100 6.70 -7.76 1.19
C ASP A 100 6.00 -9.05 0.71
N ILE A 101 6.64 -9.77 -0.21
CA ILE A 101 6.24 -11.12 -0.60
C ILE A 101 6.92 -12.06 0.40
N GLU A 102 6.32 -12.21 1.58
CA GLU A 102 6.59 -13.39 2.42
C GLU A 102 6.08 -14.63 1.67
N GLY A 103 7.00 -15.43 1.13
CA GLY A 103 6.67 -16.68 0.46
C GLY A 103 7.88 -17.44 -0.04
N ASP A 104 8.32 -18.39 0.79
CA ASP A 104 9.14 -19.57 0.48
C ASP A 104 10.59 -19.39 0.01
N LYS A 105 11.49 -19.49 0.99
CA LYS A 105 12.86 -19.94 0.78
C LYS A 105 12.84 -21.43 0.39
N GLU A 106 12.95 -21.73 -0.90
CA GLU A 106 13.49 -23.01 -1.34
C GLU A 106 14.94 -22.85 -1.80
N GLU A 107 15.82 -23.58 -1.11
CA GLU A 107 17.22 -23.80 -1.46
C GLU A 107 17.33 -24.36 -2.88
N SER A 108 18.19 -23.75 -3.73
CA SER A 108 18.78 -24.50 -4.83
C SER A 108 20.29 -24.52 -4.66
N GLY A 109 20.77 -25.67 -4.16
CA GLY A 109 22.17 -26.02 -4.11
C GLY A 109 22.76 -26.26 -5.49
N VAL A 110 23.94 -25.67 -5.70
CA VAL A 110 25.13 -26.21 -6.36
C VAL A 110 24.97 -26.91 -7.73
N ALA A 111 25.53 -26.28 -8.76
CA ALA A 111 26.16 -27.00 -9.87
C ALA A 111 27.53 -26.36 -10.20
N LYS A 112 28.60 -27.04 -9.78
CA LYS A 112 30.01 -26.72 -10.11
C LYS A 112 30.32 -27.29 -11.49
N PHE A 113 30.63 -26.43 -12.46
CA PHE A 113 31.05 -26.85 -13.81
C PHE A 113 32.46 -27.50 -13.76
N PRO A 114 32.71 -28.62 -14.47
CA PRO A 114 34.03 -29.24 -14.52
C PRO A 114 34.95 -28.48 -15.49
N GLN A 115 36.17 -28.18 -15.03
CA GLN A 115 37.26 -27.65 -15.83
C GLN A 115 37.77 -28.78 -16.75
N GLY A 116 37.73 -28.58 -18.06
CA GLY A 116 38.25 -29.54 -19.04
C GLY A 116 39.78 -29.47 -19.14
N ASP A 117 40.40 -30.65 -19.08
CA ASP A 117 41.80 -30.88 -19.42
C ASP A 117 42.07 -30.61 -20.91
N LYS A 118 43.06 -29.75 -21.20
CA LYS A 118 44.10 -29.96 -22.22
C LYS A 118 45.18 -28.89 -22.13
#